data_AF-A0A231PSF6-F1
#
_entry.id   AF-A0A231PSF6-F1
#
_cell.length_a   1.000
_cell.length_b   1.000
_cell.length_c   1.000
_cell.angle_alpha   90.00
_cell.angle_beta   90.00
_cell.angle_gamma   90.00
#
_symmetry.space_group_name_H-M   'P 1'
#
loop_
_entity.id
_entity.type
_entity.pdbx_description
1 polymer ?
#
loop_
_entity_poly.entity_id
_entity_poly.type
_entity_poly.pdbx_seq_one_letter_code
_entity_poly.pdbx_strand_id
1 'polypeptide(L)'
;MADWKQVAGWLQAAGLDCLDVSTGGLLDVKPNIPLYDGYQVQFASALKAVSDLYVAAVGLLDNPGLCEYLVQTKQVDLILQARALLRNPNWVMKAATALHDHDYQAYNASYERARL
;
A
#
# COMPACT_ATOMS: atom_id res chain seq x y z
N MET A 1 -15.98 -21.78 -2.26
CA MET A 1 -15.01 -20.89 -1.58
C MET A 1 -14.39 -20.02 -2.66
N ALA A 2 -14.22 -18.71 -2.47
CA ALA A 2 -13.62 -17.88 -3.52
C ALA A 2 -12.12 -18.24 -3.67
N ASP A 3 -11.64 -18.47 -4.90
CA ASP A 3 -10.33 -19.06 -5.20
C ASP A 3 -9.16 -18.35 -4.50
N TRP A 4 -9.21 -17.03 -4.38
CA TRP A 4 -8.18 -16.22 -3.71
C TRP A 4 -8.01 -16.55 -2.22
N LYS A 5 -9.07 -17.00 -1.52
CA LYS A 5 -8.97 -17.45 -0.13
C LYS A 5 -8.16 -18.73 -0.02
N GLN A 6 -8.38 -19.65 -0.96
CA GLN A 6 -7.65 -20.91 -1.00
C GLN A 6 -6.17 -20.67 -1.27
N VAL A 7 -5.86 -19.76 -2.20
CA VAL A 7 -4.49 -19.34 -2.50
C VAL A 7 -3.81 -18.74 -1.28
N ALA A 8 -4.48 -17.84 -0.55
CA ALA A 8 -3.94 -17.27 0.69
C ALA A 8 -3.58 -18.35 1.72
N GLY A 9 -4.45 -19.35 1.90
CA GLY A 9 -4.18 -20.48 2.80
C GLY A 9 -2.97 -21.31 2.37
N TRP A 10 -2.78 -21.56 1.07
CA TRP A 10 -1.59 -22.24 0.56
C TRP A 10 -0.31 -21.43 0.78
N LEU A 11 -0.36 -20.11 0.53
CA LEU A 11 0.77 -19.23 0.74
C LEU A 11 1.16 -19.13 2.22
N GLN A 12 0.18 -19.07 3.11
CA GLN A 12 0.42 -19.12 4.56
C GLN A 12 1.05 -20.44 4.98
N ALA A 13 0.52 -21.57 4.50
CA ALA A 13 1.10 -22.89 4.79
C ALA A 13 2.53 -23.06 4.24
N ALA A 14 2.86 -22.33 3.16
CA ALA A 14 4.20 -22.29 2.60
C ALA A 14 5.17 -21.37 3.39
N GLY A 15 4.69 -20.66 4.41
CA GLY A 15 5.52 -19.80 5.27
C GLY A 15 5.84 -18.44 4.69
N LEU A 16 4.98 -17.90 3.82
CA LEU A 16 5.11 -16.49 3.41
C LEU A 16 4.79 -15.56 4.58
N ASP A 17 5.38 -14.37 4.57
CA ASP A 17 5.14 -13.34 5.59
C ASP A 17 4.11 -12.29 5.16
N CYS A 18 4.06 -11.98 3.85
CA CYS A 18 3.31 -10.85 3.34
C CYS A 18 2.72 -11.09 1.94
N LEU A 19 1.53 -10.55 1.69
CA LEU A 19 0.87 -10.51 0.39
C LEU A 19 0.89 -9.09 -0.19
N ASP A 20 1.51 -8.90 -1.35
CA ASP A 20 1.33 -7.71 -2.19
C ASP A 20 0.09 -7.91 -3.08
N VAL A 21 -0.93 -7.09 -2.87
CA VAL A 21 -2.24 -7.29 -3.49
C VAL A 21 -2.51 -6.23 -4.56
N SER A 22 -2.60 -6.71 -5.79
CA SER A 22 -2.94 -5.92 -6.99
C SER A 22 -3.99 -6.64 -7.85
N THR A 23 -4.41 -6.03 -8.96
CA THR A 23 -5.48 -6.55 -9.83
C THR A 23 -5.22 -6.31 -11.32
N GLY A 24 -5.86 -7.13 -12.16
CA GLY A 24 -5.82 -6.99 -13.62
C GLY A 24 -4.54 -7.53 -14.27
N GLY A 25 -4.35 -7.24 -15.55
CA GLY A 25 -3.16 -7.64 -16.31
C GLY A 25 -3.18 -9.04 -16.92
N LEU A 26 -4.21 -9.85 -16.65
CA LEU A 26 -4.32 -11.21 -17.20
C LEU A 26 -4.82 -11.26 -18.65
N LEU A 27 -5.73 -10.35 -19.03
CA LEU A 27 -6.35 -10.31 -20.36
C LEU A 27 -5.65 -9.28 -21.26
N ASP A 28 -5.55 -9.58 -22.55
CA ASP A 28 -5.01 -8.66 -23.56
C ASP A 28 -5.87 -7.40 -23.74
N VAL A 29 -7.16 -7.51 -23.42
CA VAL A 29 -8.09 -6.38 -23.41
C VAL A 29 -8.25 -5.90 -21.98
N LYS A 30 -8.00 -4.61 -21.76
CA LYS A 30 -8.18 -3.98 -20.45
C LYS A 30 -9.66 -4.03 -20.05
N PRO A 31 -10.03 -4.72 -18.96
CA PRO A 31 -11.39 -4.66 -18.45
C PRO A 31 -11.71 -3.25 -17.95
N ASN A 32 -12.99 -2.90 -17.94
CA ASN A 32 -13.42 -1.61 -17.40
C ASN A 32 -13.29 -1.61 -15.88
N ILE A 33 -12.13 -1.14 -15.39
CA ILE A 33 -11.83 -1.02 -13.96
C ILE A 33 -12.01 0.45 -13.57
N PRO A 34 -12.95 0.78 -12.69
CA PRO A 34 -13.08 2.15 -12.18
C PRO A 34 -11.84 2.50 -11.37
N LEU A 35 -11.12 3.53 -11.81
CA LEU A 35 -9.91 4.01 -11.14
C LEU A 35 -10.27 5.13 -10.16
N TYR A 36 -9.86 4.95 -8.92
CA TYR A 36 -9.95 5.93 -7.83
C TYR A 36 -8.84 5.64 -6.82
N ASP A 37 -8.62 6.57 -5.90
CA ASP A 37 -7.57 6.44 -4.89
C ASP A 37 -7.80 5.18 -4.04
N GLY A 38 -6.83 4.27 -4.01
CA GLY A 38 -6.95 3.01 -3.27
C GLY A 38 -7.89 1.97 -3.88
N TYR A 39 -8.18 2.01 -5.18
CA TYR A 39 -9.16 1.09 -5.81
C TYR A 39 -8.92 -0.43 -5.58
N GLN A 40 -7.70 -0.83 -5.20
CA GLN A 40 -7.35 -2.22 -4.91
C GLN A 40 -7.38 -2.58 -3.42
N VAL A 41 -7.54 -1.60 -2.53
CA VAL A 41 -7.44 -1.77 -1.06
C VAL A 41 -8.47 -2.76 -0.54
N GLN A 42 -9.68 -2.76 -1.09
CA GLN A 42 -10.72 -3.71 -0.72
C GLN A 42 -10.29 -5.18 -0.89
N PHE A 43 -9.44 -5.49 -1.88
CA PHE A 43 -8.93 -6.84 -2.08
C PHE A 43 -7.85 -7.20 -1.05
N ALA A 44 -6.96 -6.26 -0.73
CA ALA A 44 -5.95 -6.43 0.32
C ALA A 44 -6.61 -6.66 1.68
N SER A 45 -7.60 -5.82 2.02
CA SER A 45 -8.40 -5.94 3.24
C SER A 45 -9.17 -7.26 3.33
N ALA A 46 -9.75 -7.72 2.21
CA ALA A 46 -10.42 -9.02 2.16
C ALA A 46 -9.48 -10.20 2.42
N LEU A 47 -8.23 -10.14 1.94
CA LEU A 47 -7.19 -11.14 2.21
C LEU A 47 -6.70 -11.10 3.66
N LYS A 48 -6.53 -9.90 4.22
CA LYS A 48 -6.19 -9.70 5.63
C LYS A 48 -7.23 -10.29 6.58
N ALA A 49 -8.51 -10.18 6.22
CA ALA A 49 -9.60 -10.67 7.05
C ALA A 49 -9.68 -12.22 7.12
N VAL A 50 -8.93 -12.94 6.28
CA VAL A 50 -9.03 -14.41 6.15
C VAL A 50 -7.67 -15.13 6.24
N SER A 51 -6.59 -14.41 6.52
CA SER A 51 -5.25 -14.98 6.67
C SER A 51 -4.48 -14.24 7.78
N ASP A 52 -3.48 -14.90 8.34
CA ASP A 52 -2.60 -14.31 9.37
C ASP A 52 -1.39 -13.60 8.73
N LEU A 53 -1.38 -13.49 7.40
CA LEU A 53 -0.32 -12.84 6.63
C LEU A 53 -0.44 -11.32 6.75
N TYR A 54 0.70 -10.63 6.75
CA TYR A 54 0.70 -9.19 6.49
C TYR A 54 0.19 -8.93 5.08
N VAL A 55 -0.49 -7.81 4.87
CA VAL A 55 -0.93 -7.40 3.54
C VAL A 55 -0.44 -6.00 3.20
N ALA A 56 0.01 -5.85 1.96
CA ALA A 56 0.40 -4.60 1.37
C ALA A 56 -0.61 -4.19 0.29
N ALA A 57 -1.06 -2.93 0.32
CA ALA A 57 -1.89 -2.38 -0.76
C ALA A 57 -1.08 -1.47 -1.68
N VAL A 58 -1.44 -1.52 -2.96
CA VAL A 58 -0.97 -0.63 -4.02
C VAL A 58 -2.16 -0.09 -4.81
N GLY A 59 -1.96 0.99 -5.56
CA GLY A 59 -2.95 1.49 -6.53
C GLY A 59 -3.50 2.86 -6.16
N LEU A 60 -2.92 3.90 -6.78
CA LEU A 60 -3.33 5.30 -6.63
C LEU A 60 -3.37 5.77 -5.16
N LEU A 61 -2.41 5.34 -4.34
CA LEU A 61 -2.30 5.71 -2.93
C LEU A 61 -1.42 6.96 -2.73
N ASP A 62 -1.67 8.00 -3.52
CA ASP A 62 -0.78 9.17 -3.59
C ASP A 62 -1.02 10.18 -2.45
N ASN A 63 -2.20 10.11 -1.81
CA ASN A 63 -2.59 10.94 -0.68
C ASN A 63 -2.08 10.34 0.64
N PRO A 64 -1.17 11.02 1.38
CA PRO A 64 -0.65 10.52 2.65
C PRO A 64 -1.74 10.28 3.71
N GLY A 65 -2.76 11.14 3.78
CA GLY A 65 -3.86 10.99 4.74
C GLY A 65 -4.72 9.75 4.46
N LEU A 66 -4.93 9.40 3.19
CA LEU A 66 -5.57 8.12 2.86
C LEU A 66 -4.68 6.95 3.27
N CYS A 67 -3.38 7.00 2.97
CA CYS A 67 -2.44 5.95 3.35
C CYS A 67 -2.45 5.70 4.86
N GLU A 68 -2.38 6.78 5.64
CA GLU A 68 -2.42 6.74 7.10
C GLU A 68 -3.75 6.15 7.60
N TYR A 69 -4.88 6.62 7.06
CA TYR A 69 -6.20 6.09 7.42
C TYR A 69 -6.27 4.57 7.22
N LEU A 70 -5.75 4.04 6.10
CA LEU A 70 -5.81 2.61 5.80
C LEU A 70 -5.00 1.76 6.78
N VAL A 71 -3.82 2.24 7.19
CA VAL A 71 -2.97 1.56 8.19
C VAL A 71 -3.59 1.67 9.59
N GLN A 72 -4.01 2.87 10.01
CA GLN A 72 -4.59 3.10 11.33
C GLN A 72 -5.91 2.34 11.54
N THR A 73 -6.71 2.18 10.49
CA THR A 73 -7.94 1.37 10.52
C THR A 73 -7.68 -0.13 10.32
N LYS A 74 -6.41 -0.56 10.26
CA LYS A 74 -5.97 -1.96 10.09
C LYS A 74 -6.53 -2.62 8.84
N GLN A 75 -6.88 -1.85 7.81
CA GLN A 75 -7.31 -2.42 6.53
C GLN A 75 -6.14 -3.07 5.80
N VAL A 76 -4.93 -2.54 5.99
CA VAL A 76 -3.68 -3.09 5.48
C VAL A 76 -2.54 -2.87 6.48
N ASP A 77 -1.43 -3.59 6.30
CA ASP A 77 -0.23 -3.44 7.12
C ASP A 77 0.83 -2.57 6.45
N LEU A 78 0.89 -2.60 5.12
CA LEU A 78 1.84 -1.82 4.35
C LEU A 78 1.16 -1.06 3.19
N ILE A 79 1.77 0.06 2.83
CA ILE A 79 1.43 0.86 1.65
C ILE A 79 2.60 0.77 0.67
N LEU A 80 2.32 0.33 -0.55
CA LEU A 80 3.30 0.30 -1.63
C LEU A 80 3.11 1.52 -2.52
N GLN A 81 4.22 2.24 -2.76
CA GLN A 81 4.24 3.39 -3.66
C GLN A 81 5.13 3.18 -4.88
N ALA A 82 4.69 3.73 -6.01
CA ALA A 82 5.40 3.69 -7.28
C ALA A 82 5.34 5.05 -7.99
N ARG A 83 4.20 5.39 -8.61
CA ARG A 83 4.09 6.60 -9.47
C ARG A 83 4.27 7.91 -8.69
N ALA A 84 3.94 7.95 -7.40
CA ALA A 84 4.24 9.12 -6.58
C ALA A 84 5.75 9.33 -6.42
N LEU A 85 6.51 8.24 -6.22
CA LEU A 85 7.98 8.28 -6.09
C LEU A 85 8.67 8.64 -7.41
N LEU A 86 8.11 8.23 -8.56
CA LEU A 86 8.63 8.64 -9.87
C LEU A 86 8.49 10.15 -10.11
N ARG A 87 7.42 10.78 -9.62
CA ARG A 87 7.23 12.24 -9.74
C ARG A 87 8.01 13.03 -8.69
N ASN A 88 8.15 12.47 -7.50
CA ASN A 88 8.91 13.06 -6.41
C ASN A 88 9.58 11.96 -5.57
N PRO A 89 10.91 11.75 -5.71
CA PRO A 89 11.61 10.75 -4.91
C PRO A 89 11.59 11.06 -3.40
N ASN A 90 11.38 12.33 -3.02
CA ASN A 90 11.20 12.76 -1.63
C ASN A 90 9.74 12.69 -1.15
N TRP A 91 8.87 11.88 -1.79
CA TRP A 91 7.46 11.79 -1.41
C TRP A 91 7.26 11.37 0.05
N VAL A 92 8.11 10.48 0.58
CA VAL A 92 8.03 10.03 1.99
C VAL A 92 8.25 11.20 2.96
N MET A 93 9.22 12.08 2.68
CA MET A 93 9.44 13.30 3.46
C MET A 93 8.22 14.22 3.38
N LYS A 94 7.64 14.39 2.19
CA LYS A 94 6.41 15.19 2.01
C LYS A 94 5.22 14.59 2.77
N ALA A 95 5.11 13.26 2.81
CA ALA A 95 4.09 12.55 3.56
C ALA A 95 4.25 12.77 5.06
N ALA A 96 5.48 12.65 5.58
CA ALA A 96 5.80 12.95 6.98
C ALA A 96 5.39 14.38 7.38
N THR A 97 5.77 15.40 6.59
CA THR A 97 5.34 16.78 6.81
C THR A 97 3.80 16.91 6.81
N ALA A 98 3.13 16.31 5.83
CA ALA A 98 1.67 16.39 5.70
C ALA A 98 0.90 15.68 6.83
N LEU A 99 1.50 14.65 7.42
CA LEU A 99 0.95 13.89 8.54
C LEU A 99 1.41 14.41 9.91
N HIS A 100 2.23 15.47 9.94
CA HIS A 100 2.85 16.01 11.14
C HIS A 100 3.66 14.96 11.93
N ASP A 101 4.38 14.09 11.22
CA ASP A 101 5.28 13.12 11.83
C ASP A 101 6.52 13.84 12.39
N HIS A 102 6.57 13.95 13.72
CA HIS A 102 7.66 14.59 14.44
C HIS A 102 8.89 13.68 14.66
N ASP A 103 8.75 12.38 14.39
CA ASP A 103 9.80 11.38 14.55
C ASP A 103 10.50 11.06 13.22
N TYR A 104 10.01 11.61 12.10
CA TYR A 104 10.62 11.43 10.79
C TYR A 104 12.07 11.94 10.76
N GLN A 105 12.99 11.04 10.42
CA GLN A 105 14.39 11.36 10.20
C GLN A 105 14.69 11.41 8.70
N ALA A 106 15.23 12.53 8.24
CA ALA A 106 15.72 12.64 6.88
C ALA A 106 16.82 11.60 6.65
N TYR A 107 16.83 10.96 5.48
CA TYR A 107 17.83 9.93 5.16
C TYR A 107 19.27 10.50 5.12
N ASN A 108 19.43 11.82 4.99
CA ASN A 108 20.71 12.51 4.93
C ASN A 108 20.66 13.81 5.72
N ALA A 109 21.65 14.02 6.59
CA ALA A 109 21.77 15.19 7.46
C ALA A 109 21.79 16.54 6.71
N SER A 110 22.22 16.55 5.44
CA SER A 110 22.20 17.78 4.61
C SER A 110 20.79 18.38 4.45
N TYR A 111 19.73 17.59 4.62
CA TYR A 111 18.33 18.02 4.49
C TYR A 111 17.68 18.47 5.80
N GLU A 112 18.34 18.35 6.95
CA GLU A 112 17.76 18.72 8.26
C GLU A 112 17.29 20.17 8.33
N ARG A 113 17.96 21.07 7.61
CA ARG A 113 17.64 22.51 7.61
C ARG A 113 16.52 22.89 6.65
N ALA A 114 16.06 21.98 5.79
CA ALA A 114 15.16 22.30 4.70
C ALA A 114 13.78 22.80 5.17
N ARG A 115 13.40 22.61 6.44
CA ARG A 115 12.16 23.10 7.08
C ARG A 115 10.99 23.09 6.07
N LEU A 116 10.64 21.89 5.59
CA LEU A 116 9.54 21.68 4.65
C LEU A 116 8.23 21.46 5.38
#